data_AF-A0AA90SRM8-F1
#
_entry.id   AF-A0AA90SRM8-F1
#
_cell.length_a   1.000
_cell.length_b   1.000
_cell.length_c   1.000
_cell.angle_alpha   90.00
_cell.angle_beta   90.00
_cell.angle_gamma   90.00
#
_symmetry.space_group_name_H-M   'P 1'
#
loop_
_entity.id
_entity.type
_entity.pdbx_description
1 polymer ?
#
loop_
_entity_poly.entity_id
_entity_poly.type
_entity_poly.pdbx_seq_one_letter_code
_entity_poly.pdbx_strand_id
1 'polypeptide(L)'
;MSVRPEDVLPDDQNTADFGGMALRKGTVAAFVRNAQRFDELPDDAPEAAELKQALSEAVPQLRAIGVLDVFAPVSPRIRAIVDEA
;
A
#
# COMPACT_ATOMS: atom_id res chain seq x y z
N MET A 1 10.39 17.60 17.37
CA MET A 1 9.70 16.59 18.19
C MET A 1 9.48 15.36 17.32
N SER A 2 9.52 14.16 17.90
CA SER A 2 9.17 12.93 17.18
C SER A 2 7.66 12.83 16.98
N VAL A 3 7.22 12.35 15.83
CA VAL A 3 5.83 11.95 15.59
C VAL A 3 5.65 10.53 16.12
N ARG A 4 4.62 10.30 16.94
CA ARG A 4 4.27 8.95 17.42
C ARG A 4 3.18 8.35 16.53
N PRO A 5 3.05 7.01 16.48
CA PRO A 5 2.00 6.37 15.67
C PRO A 5 0.59 6.89 15.97
N GLU A 6 0.25 7.10 17.25
CA GLU A 6 -1.04 7.61 17.70
C GLU A 6 -1.27 9.09 17.33
N ASP A 7 -0.21 9.85 17.04
CA ASP A 7 -0.32 11.23 16.54
C ASP A 7 -0.73 11.25 15.06
N VAL A 8 -0.48 10.15 14.32
CA VAL A 8 -0.87 9.99 12.91
C VAL A 8 -2.26 9.35 12.80
N LEU A 9 -2.48 8.27 13.55
CA LEU A 9 -3.78 7.60 13.60
C LEU A 9 -4.08 7.15 15.04
N PRO A 10 -4.97 7.86 15.74
CA PRO A 10 -5.35 7.55 17.12
C PRO A 10 -5.82 6.10 17.30
N ASP A 11 -5.64 5.56 18.51
CA ASP A 11 -5.93 4.15 18.79
C ASP A 11 -7.41 3.79 18.71
N ASP A 12 -8.30 4.75 18.92
CA ASP A 12 -9.75 4.61 18.79
C ASP A 12 -10.25 4.80 17.35
N GLN A 13 -9.36 5.12 16.41
CA GLN A 13 -9.70 5.34 15.00
C GLN A 13 -9.09 4.29 14.08
N ASN A 14 -9.91 3.75 13.18
CA ASN A 14 -9.48 2.80 12.14
C ASN A 14 -9.12 3.48 10.82
N THR A 15 -9.48 4.75 10.67
CA THR A 15 -9.23 5.56 9.47
C THR A 15 -8.76 6.97 9.84
N ALA A 16 -7.92 7.56 9.01
CA ALA A 16 -7.57 8.98 9.05
C ALA A 16 -7.66 9.59 7.66
N ASP A 17 -7.86 10.91 7.60
CA ASP A 17 -7.80 11.68 6.37
C ASP A 17 -6.38 12.12 6.07
N PHE A 18 -5.90 11.84 4.87
CA PHE A 18 -4.61 12.30 4.36
C PHE A 18 -4.85 13.06 3.07
N GLY A 19 -4.97 14.39 3.19
CA GLY A 19 -5.17 15.26 2.03
C GLY A 19 -6.51 15.02 1.31
N GLY A 20 -7.59 14.76 2.05
CA GLY A 20 -8.91 14.45 1.50
C GLY A 20 -9.13 12.97 1.15
N MET A 21 -8.15 12.11 1.42
CA MET A 21 -8.26 10.66 1.21
C MET A 21 -8.39 9.93 2.54
N ALA A 22 -9.52 9.25 2.74
CA ALA A 22 -9.71 8.37 3.89
C ALA A 22 -8.87 7.10 3.75
N LEU A 23 -7.92 6.90 4.66
CA LEU A 23 -6.99 5.76 4.68
C LEU A 23 -7.17 4.90 5.92
N ARG A 24 -7.12 3.56 5.77
CA ARG A 24 -7.24 2.61 6.89
C ARG A 24 -5.88 2.29 7.53
N LYS A 25 -5.85 2.10 8.87
CA LYS A 25 -4.64 1.72 9.65
C LYS A 25 -3.88 0.51 9.07
N GLY A 26 -4.60 -0.40 8.42
CA GLY A 26 -4.06 -1.62 7.83
C GLY A 26 -3.59 -1.50 6.38
N THR A 27 -3.79 -0.37 5.68
CA THR A 27 -3.52 -0.26 4.23
C THR A 27 -2.08 -0.63 3.88
N VAL A 28 -1.09 -0.08 4.61
CA VAL A 28 0.34 -0.36 4.34
C VAL A 28 0.66 -1.83 4.57
N ALA A 29 0.17 -2.42 5.66
CA ALA A 29 0.40 -3.83 5.97
C ALA A 29 -0.25 -4.77 4.92
N ALA A 30 -1.47 -4.44 4.48
CA ALA A 30 -2.17 -5.18 3.43
C ALA A 30 -1.43 -5.11 2.09
N PHE A 31 -0.93 -3.92 1.71
CA PHE A 31 -0.12 -3.76 0.50
C PHE A 31 1.13 -4.65 0.54
N VAL A 32 1.88 -4.63 1.64
CA VAL A 32 3.09 -5.47 1.79
C VAL A 32 2.76 -6.96 1.65
N ARG A 33 1.66 -7.43 2.27
CA ARG A 33 1.23 -8.83 2.16
C ARG A 33 0.81 -9.21 0.76
N ASN A 34 0.04 -8.36 0.09
CA ASN A 34 -0.38 -8.59 -1.29
C ASN A 34 0.82 -8.59 -2.24
N ALA A 35 1.79 -7.70 -2.02
CA ALA A 35 2.99 -7.60 -2.84
C ALA A 35 3.85 -8.87 -2.72
N GLN A 36 4.09 -9.33 -1.48
CA GLN A 36 4.80 -10.59 -1.22
C GLN A 36 4.10 -11.77 -1.90
N ARG A 37 2.78 -11.88 -1.74
CA ARG A 37 2.01 -12.97 -2.34
C ARG A 37 2.02 -12.91 -3.87
N PHE A 38 1.91 -11.71 -4.44
CA PHE A 38 1.91 -11.52 -5.89
C PHE A 38 3.26 -11.89 -6.49
N ASP A 39 4.38 -11.52 -5.85
CA ASP A 39 5.74 -11.88 -6.32
C ASP A 39 5.99 -13.40 -6.33
N GLU A 40 5.37 -14.14 -5.41
CA GLU A 40 5.48 -15.60 -5.33
C GLU A 40 4.61 -16.33 -6.37
N LEU A 41 3.61 -15.66 -6.96
CA LEU A 41 2.67 -16.28 -7.88
C LEU A 41 3.21 -16.31 -9.32
N PRO A 42 2.97 -17.40 -10.07
CA PRO A 42 3.09 -17.39 -11.53
C PRO A 42 2.21 -16.30 -12.18
N ASP A 43 2.60 -15.82 -13.36
CA ASP A 43 1.84 -14.80 -14.10
C ASP A 43 0.43 -15.27 -14.51
N ASP A 44 0.23 -16.57 -14.67
CA ASP A 44 -1.04 -17.19 -15.07
C ASP A 44 -1.91 -17.65 -13.89
N ALA A 45 -1.47 -17.39 -12.65
CA ALA A 45 -2.24 -17.73 -11.47
C ALA A 45 -3.58 -16.96 -11.45
N PRO A 46 -4.73 -17.64 -11.24
CA PRO A 46 -6.04 -16.98 -11.21
C PRO A 46 -6.12 -15.81 -10.21
N GLU A 47 -5.44 -15.92 -9.07
CA GLU A 47 -5.42 -14.91 -8.01
C GLU A 47 -4.49 -13.73 -8.31
N ALA A 48 -3.62 -13.82 -9.33
CA ALA A 48 -2.69 -12.74 -9.67
C ALA A 48 -3.42 -11.47 -10.11
N ALA A 49 -4.53 -11.60 -10.84
CA ALA A 49 -5.32 -10.46 -11.30
C ALA A 49 -5.94 -9.68 -10.12
N GLU A 50 -6.51 -10.39 -9.14
CA GLU A 50 -7.09 -9.79 -7.93
C GLU A 50 -6.03 -9.07 -7.10
N LEU A 51 -4.86 -9.70 -6.92
CA LEU A 51 -3.75 -9.09 -6.20
C LEU A 51 -3.18 -7.87 -6.93
N LYS A 52 -3.03 -7.91 -8.27
CA LYS A 52 -2.61 -6.74 -9.05
C LYS A 52 -3.59 -5.58 -8.86
N GLN A 53 -4.90 -5.85 -8.93
CA GLN A 53 -5.92 -4.84 -8.70
C GLN A 53 -5.81 -4.24 -7.29
N ALA A 54 -5.74 -5.08 -6.25
CA ALA A 54 -5.62 -4.62 -4.87
C ALA A 54 -4.34 -3.79 -4.64
N LEU A 55 -3.23 -4.16 -5.30
CA LEU A 55 -1.98 -3.39 -5.27
C LEU A 55 -2.18 -2.02 -5.94
N SER A 56 -2.73 -1.97 -7.15
CA SER A 56 -2.98 -0.72 -7.87
C SER A 56 -3.92 0.22 -7.11
N GLU A 57 -4.99 -0.29 -6.50
CA GLU A 57 -5.94 0.52 -5.70
C GLU A 57 -5.30 1.11 -4.42
N ALA A 58 -4.26 0.45 -3.89
CA ALA A 58 -3.51 0.93 -2.74
C ALA A 58 -2.45 1.98 -3.10
N VAL A 59 -1.97 2.05 -4.35
CA VAL A 59 -0.91 2.99 -4.75
C VAL A 59 -1.26 4.46 -4.45
N PRO A 60 -2.45 4.99 -4.82
CA PRO A 60 -2.82 6.36 -4.49
C PRO A 60 -2.81 6.64 -2.98
N GLN A 61 -3.24 5.65 -2.18
CA GLN A 61 -3.23 5.73 -0.72
C GLN A 61 -1.80 5.80 -0.18
N LEU A 62 -0.88 5.00 -0.70
CA LEU A 62 0.54 5.04 -0.32
C LEU A 62 1.22 6.35 -0.70
N ARG A 63 0.85 6.94 -1.84
CA ARG A 63 1.31 8.28 -2.25
C ARG A 63 0.77 9.36 -1.30
N ALA A 64 -0.50 9.29 -0.92
CA ALA A 64 -1.11 10.28 -0.02
C ALA A 64 -0.44 10.36 1.36
N ILE A 65 0.08 9.23 1.87
CA ILE A 65 0.81 9.17 3.15
C ILE A 65 2.33 9.28 3.02
N GLY A 66 2.84 9.51 1.81
CA GLY A 66 4.26 9.70 1.54
C GLY A 66 5.13 8.45 1.71
N VAL A 67 4.56 7.25 1.73
CA VAL A 67 5.35 6.00 1.80
C VAL A 67 6.30 5.92 0.60
N LEU A 68 5.80 6.27 -0.58
CA LEU A 68 6.57 6.21 -1.83
C LEU A 68 7.55 7.38 -2.03
N ASP A 69 7.51 8.38 -1.14
CA ASP A 69 8.52 9.44 -1.09
C ASP A 69 9.78 9.01 -0.33
N VAL A 70 9.66 7.97 0.50
CA VAL A 70 10.73 7.45 1.38
C VAL A 70 11.21 6.06 0.96
N PHE A 71 10.29 5.22 0.50
CA PHE A 71 10.55 3.82 0.16
C PHE A 71 10.11 3.50 -1.27
N ALA A 72 10.87 2.62 -1.93
CA ALA A 72 10.50 2.08 -3.23
C ALA A 72 10.43 0.54 -3.16
N PRO A 73 9.53 -0.12 -3.91
CA PRO A 73 9.50 -1.58 -3.99
C PRO A 73 10.84 -2.13 -4.50
N VAL A 74 11.37 -3.15 -3.82
CA VAL A 74 12.58 -3.85 -4.26
C VAL A 74 12.28 -4.75 -5.46
N SER A 75 11.11 -5.41 -5.47
CA SER A 75 10.68 -6.24 -6.60
C SER A 75 10.41 -5.39 -7.84
N PRO A 76 11.01 -5.72 -9.00
CA PRO A 76 10.70 -5.07 -10.26
C PRO A 76 9.23 -5.22 -10.67
N ARG A 77 8.61 -6.36 -10.35
CA ARG A 77 7.22 -6.65 -10.70
C ARG A 77 6.25 -5.75 -9.94
N ILE A 78 6.52 -5.52 -8.66
CA ILE A 78 5.75 -4.57 -7.84
C ILE A 78 6.05 -3.13 -8.24
N ARG A 79 7.30 -2.80 -8.59
CA ARG A 79 7.64 -1.47 -9.07
C ARG A 79 6.87 -1.11 -10.35
N ALA A 80 6.76 -2.02 -11.30
CA ALA A 80 5.95 -1.82 -12.50
C ALA A 80 4.49 -1.48 -12.18
N ILE A 81 3.88 -2.15 -11.18
CA ILE A 81 2.52 -1.84 -10.74
C ILE A 81 2.43 -0.43 -10.13
N VAL A 82 3.42 -0.05 -9.32
CA VAL A 82 3.48 1.29 -8.71
C VAL A 82 3.66 2.40 -9.75
N ASP A 83 4.42 2.14 -10.81
CA ASP A 83 4.67 3.11 -11.88
C ASP A 83 3.47 3.24 -12.84
N GLU A 84 2.67 2.19 -13.02
CA GLU A 84 1.47 2.17 -13.87
C GLU A 84 0.22 2.79 -13.22
N ALA A 85 0.12 2.73 -11.88
CA ALA A 85 -1.02 3.23 -11.09
C ALA A 85 -0.89 4.71 -10.77
#